data_AF-A0A177PY57-F1
#
_entry.id   AF-A0A177PY57-F1
#
_cell.length_a   1.000
_cell.length_b   1.000
_cell.length_c   1.000
_cell.angle_alpha   90.00
_cell.angle_beta   90.00
_cell.angle_gamma   90.00
#
_symmetry.space_group_name_H-M   'P 1'
#
loop_
_entity.id
_entity.type
_entity.pdbx_description
1 polymer ?
#
loop_
_entity_poly.entity_id
_entity_poly.type
_entity_poly.pdbx_seq_one_letter_code
_entity_poly.pdbx_strand_id
1 'polypeptide(L)'
;MNATTFAHHARVTWRRDGLSGVVHSAVEVLQARWQLRSAAAAGSVRLRGRARIFNRGSIRFGERVRLDGTTVPLEFGCFNDGQLEIGEGTYINYGSNISAQVRVVIGKDCMIGQYAIIMDSDYHDVFDHNAPGKMAPIVIEDNVWLGARVTVLRGSRIGRGAVIGAHSVVTGDVPPYSFAAGVPARVVRSLRE
;
A
#
# COMPACT_ATOMS: atom_id res chain seq x y z
N MET A 1 16.79 -7.36 27.65
CA MET A 1 15.32 -7.21 27.46
C MET A 1 14.97 -8.03 26.24
N ASN A 2 14.20 -9.11 26.41
CA ASN A 2 14.01 -10.13 25.37
C ASN A 2 13.20 -9.61 24.18
N ALA A 3 13.65 -9.98 22.97
CA ALA A 3 13.14 -9.49 21.69
C ALA A 3 11.97 -10.31 21.11
N THR A 4 11.35 -11.17 21.92
CA THR A 4 10.30 -12.11 21.52
C THR A 4 8.87 -11.55 21.40
N THR A 5 8.67 -10.23 21.38
CA THR A 5 7.30 -9.62 21.39
C THR A 5 6.96 -8.73 20.19
N PHE A 6 7.74 -8.74 19.10
CA PHE A 6 7.48 -7.85 17.96
C PHE A 6 6.63 -8.44 16.81
N ALA A 7 6.20 -9.72 16.90
CA ALA A 7 5.52 -10.40 15.79
C ALA A 7 4.16 -11.06 16.15
N HIS A 8 3.50 -10.65 17.24
CA HIS A 8 2.10 -10.97 17.43
C HIS A 8 1.24 -9.90 16.75
N HIS A 9 0.88 -10.15 15.48
CA HIS A 9 -0.31 -9.64 14.81
C HIS A 9 -0.76 -8.25 15.31
N ALA A 10 -0.13 -7.19 14.80
CA ALA A 10 -0.75 -5.87 14.82
C ALA A 10 -1.98 -5.90 13.88
N ARG A 11 -3.02 -6.64 14.25
CA ARG A 11 -4.35 -6.45 13.68
C ARG A 11 -4.72 -5.05 14.10
N VAL A 12 -4.67 -4.10 13.17
CA VAL A 12 -5.29 -2.79 13.37
C VAL A 12 -6.77 -3.06 13.63
N THR A 13 -7.19 -3.18 14.88
CA THR A 13 -8.58 -3.46 15.24
C THR A 13 -9.32 -2.15 15.31
N TRP A 14 -9.87 -1.72 14.17
CA TRP A 14 -10.90 -0.68 14.10
C TRP A 14 -12.26 -1.15 14.67
N ARG A 15 -12.30 -2.23 15.46
CA ARG A 15 -13.56 -2.77 15.98
C ARG A 15 -14.10 -1.82 17.05
N ARG A 16 -15.15 -1.11 16.66
CA ARG A 16 -16.14 -0.59 17.61
C ARG A 16 -17.16 -1.71 17.80
N ASP A 17 -17.35 -2.17 19.03
CA ASP A 17 -18.31 -3.22 19.34
C ASP A 17 -19.75 -2.66 19.41
N GLY A 18 -20.74 -3.52 19.13
CA GLY A 18 -22.16 -3.18 19.18
C GLY A 18 -22.79 -2.68 17.86
N LEU A 19 -24.06 -2.28 17.94
CA LEU A 19 -24.88 -1.84 16.80
C LEU A 19 -24.26 -0.69 16.01
N SER A 20 -23.58 0.25 16.68
CA SER A 20 -22.89 1.38 16.05
C SER A 20 -21.74 0.89 15.15
N GLY A 21 -20.99 -0.13 15.56
CA GLY A 21 -19.92 -0.73 14.76
C GLY A 21 -20.43 -1.40 13.49
N VAL A 22 -21.59 -2.05 13.56
CA VAL A 22 -22.24 -2.69 12.39
C VAL A 22 -22.70 -1.62 11.39
N VAL A 23 -23.36 -0.56 11.85
CA VAL A 23 -23.83 0.54 11.00
C VAL A 23 -22.66 1.23 10.32
N HIS A 24 -21.60 1.58 11.07
CA HIS A 24 -20.39 2.18 10.48
C HIS A 24 -19.76 1.26 9.43
N SER A 25 -19.66 -0.04 9.72
CA SER A 25 -19.12 -1.02 8.78
C SER A 25 -19.93 -1.09 7.48
N ALA A 26 -21.26 -0.99 7.54
CA ALA A 26 -22.12 -0.97 6.36
C ALA A 26 -21.92 0.31 5.53
N VAL A 27 -21.83 1.47 6.18
CA VAL A 27 -21.55 2.75 5.52
C VAL A 27 -20.20 2.71 4.81
N GLU A 28 -19.16 2.19 5.45
CA GLU A 28 -17.82 2.07 4.86
C GLU A 28 -17.80 1.16 3.62
N VAL A 29 -18.59 0.08 3.61
CA VAL A 29 -18.73 -0.80 2.43
C VAL A 29 -19.45 -0.08 1.30
N LEU A 30 -20.56 0.62 1.59
CA LEU A 30 -21.31 1.39 0.58
C LEU A 30 -20.44 2.51 0.00
N GLN A 31 -19.69 3.19 0.86
CA GLN A 31 -18.76 4.24 0.48
C GLN A 31 -17.63 3.70 -0.42
N ALA A 32 -17.07 2.54 -0.08
CA ALA A 32 -16.09 1.86 -0.92
C ALA A 32 -16.70 1.50 -2.29
N ARG A 33 -17.88 0.87 -2.34
CA ARG A 33 -18.55 0.52 -3.59
C ARG A 33 -18.77 1.74 -4.50
N TRP A 34 -19.15 2.89 -3.94
CA TRP A 34 -19.41 4.09 -4.71
C TRP A 34 -18.14 4.80 -5.21
N GLN A 35 -17.12 4.96 -4.35
CA GLN A 35 -15.89 5.67 -4.72
C GLN A 35 -14.93 4.81 -5.54
N LEU A 36 -14.93 3.49 -5.32
CA LEU A 36 -14.09 2.53 -6.04
C LEU A 36 -14.80 1.90 -7.24
N ARG A 37 -15.92 2.47 -7.69
CA ARG A 37 -16.76 1.90 -8.78
C ARG A 37 -16.06 1.72 -10.13
N SER A 38 -14.95 2.42 -10.34
CA SER A 38 -14.10 2.27 -11.53
C SER A 38 -13.01 1.21 -11.37
N ALA A 39 -12.95 0.51 -10.23
CA ALA A 39 -12.02 -0.58 -9.94
C ALA A 39 -12.78 -1.87 -9.61
N ALA A 40 -12.12 -3.02 -9.73
CA ALA A 40 -12.68 -4.29 -9.30
C ALA A 40 -12.43 -4.47 -7.79
N ALA A 41 -13.41 -4.10 -6.96
CA ALA A 41 -13.31 -4.21 -5.50
C ALA A 41 -14.20 -5.33 -4.97
N ALA A 42 -13.65 -6.21 -4.13
CA ALA A 42 -14.44 -7.22 -3.43
C ALA A 42 -15.53 -6.60 -2.54
N GLY A 43 -16.64 -7.31 -2.35
CA GLY A 43 -17.80 -6.79 -1.60
C GLY A 43 -17.54 -6.46 -0.12
N SER A 44 -16.40 -6.91 0.42
CA SER A 44 -15.97 -6.72 1.81
C SER A 44 -14.93 -5.60 2.00
N VAL A 45 -14.56 -4.89 0.93
CA VAL A 45 -13.68 -3.71 1.01
C VAL A 45 -14.39 -2.61 1.81
N ARG A 46 -13.63 -1.98 2.73
CA ARG A 46 -14.11 -0.88 3.55
C ARG A 46 -13.29 0.37 3.28
N LEU A 47 -13.98 1.48 3.06
CA LEU A 47 -13.37 2.80 2.91
C LEU A 47 -14.00 3.75 3.92
N ARG A 48 -13.17 4.32 4.78
CA ARG A 48 -13.54 5.45 5.63
C ARG A 48 -12.95 6.72 5.03
N GLY A 49 -13.77 7.74 4.77
CA GLY A 49 -13.29 8.98 4.16
C GLY A 49 -13.19 8.90 2.63
N ARG A 50 -12.17 9.52 2.03
CA ARG A 50 -12.12 9.73 0.57
C ARG A 50 -11.01 8.95 -0.11
N ALA A 51 -11.32 8.41 -1.29
CA ALA A 51 -10.36 7.85 -2.22
C ALA A 51 -10.58 8.42 -3.61
N ARG A 52 -9.51 8.82 -4.29
CA ARG A 52 -9.51 9.22 -5.70
C ARG A 52 -9.01 8.05 -6.52
N ILE A 53 -9.77 7.67 -7.53
CA ILE A 53 -9.43 6.58 -8.45
C ILE A 53 -9.29 7.13 -9.85
N PHE A 54 -8.12 6.92 -10.44
CA PHE A 54 -7.89 7.08 -11.86
C PHE A 54 -7.56 5.71 -12.42
N ASN A 55 -8.46 5.15 -13.24
CA ASN A 55 -8.26 3.81 -13.78
C ASN A 55 -8.35 3.81 -15.32
N ARG A 56 -7.19 3.87 -15.97
CA ARG A 56 -6.98 3.60 -17.40
C ARG A 56 -6.21 2.29 -17.62
N GLY A 57 -6.39 1.34 -16.70
CA GLY A 57 -5.81 0.00 -16.76
C GLY A 57 -6.66 -0.94 -15.91
N SER A 58 -6.02 -1.71 -15.02
CA SER A 58 -6.73 -2.58 -14.07
C SER A 58 -6.35 -2.30 -12.62
N ILE A 59 -7.32 -1.89 -11.81
CA ILE A 59 -7.18 -1.82 -10.35
C ILE A 59 -8.04 -2.90 -9.71
N ARG A 60 -7.44 -3.71 -8.83
CA ARG A 60 -8.12 -4.78 -8.08
C ARG A 60 -7.86 -4.67 -6.59
N PHE A 61 -8.94 -4.73 -5.81
CA PHE A 61 -8.88 -4.82 -4.35
C PHE A 61 -9.42 -6.16 -3.88
N GLY A 62 -8.59 -6.91 -3.15
CA GLY A 62 -8.96 -8.17 -2.53
C GLY A 62 -9.97 -8.01 -1.39
N GLU A 63 -10.34 -9.14 -0.80
CA GLU A 63 -11.28 -9.14 0.32
C GLU A 63 -10.72 -8.43 1.55
N ARG A 64 -11.61 -7.82 2.35
CA ARG A 64 -11.27 -7.23 3.66
C ARG A 64 -10.16 -6.17 3.62
N VAL A 65 -9.86 -5.60 2.44
CA VAL A 65 -9.02 -4.40 2.33
C VAL A 65 -9.67 -3.25 3.09
N ARG A 66 -8.87 -2.52 3.85
CA ARG A 66 -9.32 -1.39 4.66
C ARG A 66 -8.56 -0.13 4.25
N LEU A 67 -9.32 0.87 3.87
CA LEU A 67 -8.83 2.13 3.35
C LEU A 67 -9.23 3.24 4.31
N ASP A 68 -8.27 3.97 4.84
CA ASP A 68 -8.51 5.17 5.64
C ASP A 68 -8.07 6.40 4.84
N GLY A 69 -9.04 7.19 4.39
CA GLY A 69 -8.84 8.48 3.75
C GLY A 69 -9.54 9.61 4.53
N THR A 70 -9.63 9.49 5.86
CA THR A 70 -10.37 10.43 6.70
C THR A 70 -9.71 11.80 6.79
N THR A 71 -8.40 11.85 7.04
CA THR A 71 -7.63 13.10 7.16
C THR A 71 -7.25 13.66 5.80
N VAL A 72 -6.67 12.82 4.94
CA VAL A 72 -6.26 13.16 3.56
C VAL A 72 -6.73 12.05 2.63
N PRO A 73 -7.29 12.38 1.44
CA PRO A 73 -7.70 11.36 0.49
C PRO A 73 -6.59 10.38 0.16
N LEU A 74 -6.97 9.12 -0.05
CA LEU A 74 -6.13 8.15 -0.73
C LEU A 74 -6.17 8.42 -2.23
N GLU A 75 -5.08 8.10 -2.92
CA GLU A 75 -4.99 8.22 -4.37
C GLU A 75 -4.51 6.91 -4.97
N PHE A 76 -5.30 6.34 -5.87
CA PHE A 76 -4.94 5.17 -6.65
C PHE A 76 -5.01 5.50 -8.13
N GLY A 77 -3.87 5.39 -8.81
CA GLY A 77 -3.72 5.65 -10.23
C GLY A 77 -3.27 4.40 -10.97
N CYS A 78 -3.96 4.07 -12.05
CA CYS A 78 -3.53 3.04 -12.99
C CYS A 78 -3.60 3.63 -14.40
N PHE A 79 -2.49 3.57 -15.11
CA PHE A 79 -2.27 4.25 -16.38
C PHE A 79 -1.73 3.25 -17.40
N ASN A 80 -1.79 3.60 -18.69
CA ASN A 80 -1.15 2.85 -19.78
C ASN A 80 -1.39 1.32 -19.77
N ASP A 81 -2.63 0.89 -19.52
CA ASP A 81 -3.00 -0.52 -19.39
C ASP A 81 -2.24 -1.31 -18.30
N GLY A 82 -1.62 -0.60 -17.36
CA GLY A 82 -0.94 -1.16 -16.21
C GLY A 82 -1.87 -1.89 -15.25
N GLN A 83 -1.27 -2.48 -14.21
CA GLN A 83 -1.98 -3.29 -13.23
C GLN A 83 -1.65 -2.88 -11.80
N LEU A 84 -2.66 -2.59 -11.00
CA LEU A 84 -2.55 -2.36 -9.56
C LEU A 84 -3.38 -3.40 -8.81
N GLU A 85 -2.72 -4.21 -8.01
CA GLU A 85 -3.35 -5.25 -7.20
C GLU A 85 -3.06 -5.02 -5.72
N ILE A 86 -4.11 -5.03 -4.91
CA ILE A 86 -4.02 -4.90 -3.45
C ILE A 86 -4.63 -6.13 -2.81
N GLY A 87 -3.79 -6.90 -2.12
CA GLY A 87 -4.14 -8.17 -1.52
C GLY A 87 -5.10 -8.07 -0.35
N GLU A 88 -5.69 -9.21 -0.04
CA GLU A 88 -6.66 -9.39 1.04
C GLU A 88 -6.13 -8.92 2.40
N GLY A 89 -7.00 -8.32 3.22
CA GLY A 89 -6.67 -7.91 4.59
C GLY A 89 -5.75 -6.69 4.72
N THR A 90 -5.16 -6.21 3.62
CA THR A 90 -4.25 -5.07 3.62
C THR A 90 -4.92 -3.78 4.07
N TYR A 91 -4.21 -3.01 4.90
CA TYR A 91 -4.63 -1.72 5.41
C TYR A 91 -3.78 -0.60 4.80
N ILE A 92 -4.44 0.46 4.33
CA ILE A 92 -3.77 1.63 3.74
C ILE A 92 -4.27 2.88 4.45
N ASN A 93 -3.32 3.61 5.03
CA ASN A 93 -3.59 4.81 5.79
C ASN A 93 -3.56 6.08 4.93
N TYR A 94 -4.14 7.15 5.45
CA TYR A 94 -4.49 8.37 4.70
C TYR A 94 -3.31 9.04 4.01
N GLY A 95 -3.62 9.79 2.95
CA GLY A 95 -2.64 10.54 2.17
C GLY A 95 -1.67 9.69 1.35
N SER A 96 -1.83 8.37 1.34
CA SER A 96 -1.00 7.50 0.51
C SER A 96 -1.39 7.62 -0.96
N ASN A 97 -0.38 7.61 -1.84
CA ASN A 97 -0.49 7.68 -3.29
C ASN A 97 0.15 6.42 -3.89
N ILE A 98 -0.62 5.67 -4.67
CA ILE A 98 -0.20 4.41 -5.28
C ILE A 98 -0.51 4.45 -6.78
N SER A 99 0.53 4.41 -7.60
CA SER A 99 0.42 4.57 -9.04
C SER A 99 1.10 3.41 -9.79
N ALA A 100 0.40 2.82 -10.75
CA ALA A 100 0.91 1.79 -11.64
C ALA A 100 0.83 2.22 -13.11
N GLN A 101 1.98 2.26 -13.78
CA GLN A 101 2.14 2.41 -15.23
C GLN A 101 2.39 1.04 -15.89
N VAL A 102 3.01 0.11 -15.17
CA VAL A 102 3.32 -1.25 -15.62
C VAL A 102 2.62 -2.25 -14.70
N ARG A 103 3.10 -2.40 -13.47
CA ARG A 103 2.55 -3.33 -12.49
C ARG A 103 3.01 -2.99 -11.06
N VAL A 104 2.05 -2.80 -10.17
CA VAL A 104 2.25 -2.70 -8.71
C VAL A 104 1.42 -3.78 -8.03
N VAL A 105 2.09 -4.67 -7.30
CA VAL A 105 1.43 -5.70 -6.49
C VAL A 105 1.72 -5.45 -5.02
N ILE A 106 0.67 -5.33 -4.23
CA ILE A 106 0.74 -5.31 -2.77
C ILE A 106 0.08 -6.59 -2.26
N GLY A 107 0.83 -7.38 -1.50
CA GLY A 107 0.41 -8.67 -0.98
C GLY A 107 -0.70 -8.57 0.07
N LYS A 108 -0.94 -9.70 0.72
CA LYS A 108 -1.95 -9.84 1.77
C LYS A 108 -1.46 -9.31 3.11
N ASP A 109 -2.39 -8.88 3.95
CA ASP A 109 -2.17 -8.49 5.34
C ASP A 109 -1.03 -7.46 5.52
N CYS A 110 -0.82 -6.60 4.51
CA CYS A 110 0.16 -5.53 4.58
C CYS A 110 -0.37 -4.34 5.39
N MET A 111 0.53 -3.58 5.98
CA MET A 111 0.23 -2.31 6.64
C MET A 111 0.98 -1.18 5.95
N ILE A 112 0.24 -0.29 5.29
CA ILE A 112 0.82 0.87 4.61
C ILE A 112 0.55 2.11 5.45
N GLY A 113 1.62 2.68 6.01
CA GLY A 113 1.57 3.89 6.82
C GLY A 113 1.11 5.11 6.03
N GLN A 114 0.74 6.17 6.76
CA GLN A 114 0.23 7.41 6.17
C GLN A 114 1.26 8.06 5.25
N TYR A 115 0.77 8.71 4.18
CA TYR A 115 1.57 9.39 3.17
C TYR A 115 2.63 8.51 2.50
N ALA A 116 2.38 7.20 2.38
CA ALA A 116 3.25 6.35 1.58
C ALA A 116 3.10 6.69 0.08
N ILE A 117 4.20 6.64 -0.66
CA ILE A 117 4.23 6.86 -2.10
C ILE A 117 4.76 5.59 -2.77
N ILE A 118 4.01 5.00 -3.68
CA ILE A 118 4.40 3.76 -4.38
C ILE A 118 4.23 4.01 -5.88
N MET A 119 5.33 4.08 -6.63
CA MET A 119 5.31 4.41 -8.06
C MET A 119 6.29 3.56 -8.85
N ASP A 120 5.79 2.83 -9.85
CA ASP A 120 6.58 1.93 -10.71
C ASP A 120 7.16 2.64 -11.96
N SER A 121 7.12 3.98 -11.97
CA SER A 121 7.57 4.83 -13.07
C SER A 121 8.17 6.14 -12.56
N ASP A 122 9.20 6.61 -13.25
CA ASP A 122 9.77 7.96 -13.07
C ASP A 122 8.93 9.04 -13.82
N TYR A 123 7.89 8.63 -14.56
CA TYR A 123 7.02 9.41 -15.44
C TYR A 123 7.73 10.07 -16.63
N HIS A 124 8.72 10.91 -16.37
CA HIS A 124 9.47 11.65 -17.37
C HIS A 124 10.95 11.24 -17.31
N ASP A 125 11.62 11.25 -18.46
CA ASP A 125 13.06 11.09 -18.49
C ASP A 125 13.75 12.33 -17.88
N VAL A 126 14.90 12.11 -17.23
CA VAL A 126 15.63 13.17 -16.53
C VAL A 126 16.39 14.10 -17.48
N PHE A 127 16.63 13.68 -18.72
CA PHE A 127 17.31 14.47 -19.76
C PHE A 127 16.34 15.01 -20.81
N ASP A 128 15.24 14.30 -21.09
CA ASP A 128 14.14 14.78 -21.95
C ASP A 128 12.79 14.67 -21.24
N HIS A 129 12.27 15.80 -20.76
CA HIS A 129 11.00 15.85 -20.04
C HIS A 129 9.78 15.46 -20.91
N ASN A 130 9.91 15.41 -22.23
CA ASN A 130 8.85 14.93 -23.12
C ASN A 130 8.92 13.43 -23.37
N ALA A 131 10.05 12.79 -23.06
CA ALA A 131 10.24 11.35 -23.18
C ALA A 131 9.73 10.62 -21.92
N PRO A 132 9.24 9.38 -22.06
CA PRO A 132 8.83 8.58 -20.92
C PRO A 132 10.02 8.24 -20.03
N GLY A 133 9.83 8.38 -18.71
CA GLY A 133 10.80 7.95 -17.71
C GLY A 133 10.94 6.43 -17.65
N LYS A 134 11.95 5.97 -16.91
CA LYS A 134 12.15 4.53 -16.68
C LYS A 134 10.97 3.96 -15.89
N MET A 135 10.63 2.71 -16.18
CA MET A 135 9.54 1.98 -15.52
C MET A 135 9.99 0.56 -15.20
N ALA A 136 9.57 0.04 -14.06
CA ALA A 136 9.83 -1.34 -13.66
C ALA A 136 8.86 -1.75 -12.55
N PRO A 137 8.33 -2.98 -12.59
CA PRO A 137 7.27 -3.41 -11.67
C PRO A 137 7.71 -3.33 -10.21
N ILE A 138 6.74 -3.10 -9.32
CA ILE A 138 6.93 -3.14 -7.87
C ILE A 138 6.19 -4.35 -7.31
N VAL A 139 6.86 -5.09 -6.41
CA VAL A 139 6.25 -6.19 -5.67
C VAL A 139 6.48 -5.99 -4.18
N ILE A 140 5.39 -5.82 -3.43
CA ILE A 140 5.38 -5.82 -1.97
C ILE A 140 4.71 -7.13 -1.56
N GLU A 141 5.47 -8.04 -0.96
CA GLU A 141 4.95 -9.35 -0.56
C GLU A 141 4.07 -9.28 0.69
N ASP A 142 3.47 -10.41 1.08
CA ASP A 142 2.53 -10.44 2.21
C ASP A 142 3.18 -10.03 3.54
N ASN A 143 2.34 -9.53 4.46
CA ASN A 143 2.71 -9.14 5.82
C ASN A 143 3.81 -8.06 5.89
N VAL A 144 4.02 -7.29 4.82
CA VAL A 144 4.95 -6.16 4.85
C VAL A 144 4.35 -4.99 5.62
N TRP A 145 5.18 -4.30 6.40
CA TRP A 145 4.84 -3.04 7.04
C TRP A 145 5.69 -1.90 6.49
N LEU A 146 5.05 -0.93 5.85
CA LEU A 146 5.66 0.35 5.52
C LEU A 146 5.34 1.38 6.61
N GLY A 147 6.37 1.96 7.20
CA GLY A 147 6.23 3.11 8.09
C GLY A 147 5.64 4.33 7.39
N ALA A 148 5.37 5.39 8.16
CA ALA A 148 4.85 6.64 7.62
C ALA A 148 5.83 7.26 6.60
N ARG A 149 5.31 7.83 5.51
CA ARG A 149 6.09 8.55 4.49
C ARG A 149 7.21 7.72 3.86
N VAL A 150 6.97 6.42 3.70
CA VAL A 150 7.85 5.56 2.90
C VAL A 150 7.58 5.79 1.41
N THR A 151 8.63 5.94 0.63
CA THR A 151 8.56 5.96 -0.84
C THR A 151 9.12 4.65 -1.38
N VAL A 152 8.36 3.96 -2.23
CA VAL A 152 8.80 2.75 -2.95
C VAL A 152 8.89 3.09 -4.43
N LEU A 153 10.10 3.04 -4.97
CA LEU A 153 10.37 3.35 -6.37
C LEU A 153 10.35 2.08 -7.22
N ARG A 154 10.17 2.29 -8.52
CA ARG A 154 10.17 1.28 -9.57
C ARG A 154 11.25 0.21 -9.41
N GLY A 155 10.91 -1.03 -9.78
CA GLY A 155 11.83 -2.17 -9.74
C GLY A 155 12.15 -2.68 -8.33
N SER A 156 11.50 -2.15 -7.29
CA SER A 156 11.70 -2.62 -5.92
C SER A 156 10.88 -3.88 -5.63
N ARG A 157 11.49 -4.84 -4.94
CA ARG A 157 10.80 -5.97 -4.31
C ARG A 157 10.99 -5.94 -2.79
N ILE A 158 9.89 -5.93 -2.03
CA ILE A 158 9.93 -5.97 -0.56
C ILE A 158 9.44 -7.35 -0.11
N GLY A 159 10.35 -8.13 0.45
CA GLY A 159 10.12 -9.51 0.85
C GLY A 159 9.13 -9.65 2.01
N ARG A 160 8.48 -10.81 2.07
CA ARG A 160 7.45 -11.15 3.07
C ARG A 160 7.87 -10.81 4.48
N GLY A 161 6.99 -10.17 5.24
CA GLY A 161 7.22 -9.85 6.65
C GLY A 161 8.32 -8.81 6.91
N ALA A 162 8.84 -8.16 5.87
CA ALA A 162 9.78 -7.06 6.05
C ALA A 162 9.10 -5.81 6.63
N VAL A 163 9.87 -5.02 7.35
CA VAL A 163 9.44 -3.75 7.93
C VAL A 163 10.33 -2.63 7.39
N ILE A 164 9.72 -1.62 6.79
CA ILE A 164 10.41 -0.44 6.29
C ILE A 164 10.18 0.73 7.26
N GLY A 165 11.26 1.25 7.82
CA GLY A 165 11.21 2.40 8.74
C GLY A 165 10.60 3.64 8.10
N ALA A 166 9.97 4.48 8.91
CA ALA A 166 9.37 5.73 8.44
C ALA A 166 10.38 6.62 7.70
N HIS A 167 9.90 7.46 6.76
CA HIS A 167 10.72 8.36 5.93
C HIS A 167 11.78 7.69 5.05
N SER A 168 11.68 6.38 4.81
CA SER A 168 12.65 5.65 3.98
C SER A 168 12.31 5.68 2.49
N VAL A 169 13.32 5.59 1.63
CA VAL A 169 13.16 5.45 0.16
C VAL A 169 13.71 4.12 -0.30
N VAL A 170 12.83 3.23 -0.76
CA VAL A 170 13.19 1.90 -1.28
C VAL A 170 13.48 2.00 -2.77
N THR A 171 14.68 1.58 -3.17
CA THR A 171 15.18 1.66 -4.56
C THR A 171 15.74 0.32 -5.05
N GLY A 172 15.12 -0.80 -4.65
CA GLY A 172 15.62 -2.14 -4.92
C GLY A 172 15.06 -3.18 -3.94
N ASP A 173 15.76 -4.31 -3.84
CA ASP A 173 15.28 -5.46 -3.08
C ASP A 173 15.51 -5.30 -1.56
N VAL A 174 14.47 -5.62 -0.79
CA VAL A 174 14.54 -5.81 0.66
C VAL A 174 14.24 -7.28 0.97
N PRO A 175 15.18 -8.02 1.59
CA PRO A 175 14.96 -9.42 1.90
C PRO A 175 13.76 -9.65 2.84
N PRO A 176 13.10 -10.82 2.76
CA PRO A 176 12.05 -11.19 3.70
C PRO A 176 12.49 -11.07 5.16
N TYR A 177 11.55 -10.76 6.04
CA TYR A 177 11.75 -10.67 7.49
C TYR A 177 12.96 -9.81 7.89
N SER A 178 13.18 -8.71 7.17
CA SER A 178 14.24 -7.75 7.46
C SER A 178 13.65 -6.43 7.91
N PHE A 179 14.35 -5.73 8.80
CA PHE A 179 14.10 -4.32 9.07
C PHE A 179 15.05 -3.49 8.22
N ALA A 180 14.51 -2.62 7.36
CA ALA A 180 15.28 -1.70 6.54
C ALA A 180 14.83 -0.25 6.77
N ALA A 181 15.77 0.70 6.71
CA ALA A 181 15.47 2.12 6.89
C ALA A 181 16.48 3.01 6.15
N GLY A 182 16.11 4.27 5.92
CA GLY A 182 17.00 5.32 5.38
C GLY A 182 16.69 5.74 3.95
N VAL A 183 17.50 6.67 3.43
CA VAL A 183 17.41 7.22 2.07
C VAL A 183 18.80 7.13 1.40
N PRO A 184 19.03 6.13 0.53
CA PRO A 184 18.16 4.99 0.24
C PRO A 184 18.07 3.99 1.41
N ALA A 185 16.99 3.21 1.45
CA ALA A 185 16.75 2.21 2.49
C ALA A 185 17.82 1.12 2.45
N ARG A 186 18.34 0.76 3.63
CA ARG A 186 19.31 -0.32 3.82
C ARG A 186 18.84 -1.24 4.93
N VAL A 187 19.10 -2.54 4.79
CA VAL A 187 18.82 -3.52 5.83
C VAL A 187 19.65 -3.16 7.06
N VAL A 188 18.98 -2.96 8.18
CA VAL A 188 19.59 -2.66 9.49
C VAL A 188 19.79 -3.95 10.28
N ARG A 189 18.80 -4.86 10.24
CA ARG A 189 18.86 -6.15 10.93
C ARG A 189 17.83 -7.16 10.39
N SER A 190 18.05 -8.43 10.69
CA SER A 190 17.03 -9.49 10.59
C SER A 190 15.93 -9.31 11.66
N LEU A 191 14.71 -9.70 11.32
CA LEU A 191 13.56 -9.84 12.23
C LEU A 191 13.32 -11.30 12.66
N ARG A 192 14.04 -12.25 12.06
CA ARG A 192 14.14 -13.62 12.56
C ARG A 192 15.34 -13.70 13.50
N GLU A 193 15.08 -14.13 14.73
CA GLU A 193 16.10 -14.59 15.68
C GLU A 193 16.72 -15.90 15.22
#